data_AF-A0A1G4KNZ0-F1
#
_entry.id   AF-A0A1G4KNZ0-F1
#
_cell.length_a   1.000
_cell.length_b   1.000
_cell.length_c   1.000
_cell.angle_alpha   90.00
_cell.angle_beta   90.00
_cell.angle_gamma   90.00
#
_symmetry.space_group_name_H-M   'P 1'
#
loop_
_entity.id
_entity.type
_entity.pdbx_description
1 polymer ?
#
loop_
_entity_poly.entity_id
_entity_poly.type
_entity_poly.pdbx_seq_one_letter_code
_entity_poly.pdbx_strand_id
1 'polypeptide(L)'
;MSIKNGMRLDLGDGSTVLDLDLEAVSTDAPEADMGGYAKVVTYIDRRKLPLWVLRRSCYACCSDSSTTAAYFRSKLLKRRHAHRGIMASYKHSFCMFYAQQSEPQTFQIRCVILDFSYKQKLDLQLKELAKSTAQEPPDALDHIVARKQRQRLQNRSQISTHSRIADSRRQFTKTSASCILGGLRLRGIPETHPEFQALYKTTLSTVEFAHRHDLHKLQAPMPFESVQDTVETVLRLFTRS
;
A
#
# COMPACT_ATOMS: atom_id res chain seq x y z
N MET A 1 -34.47 -9.89 -13.56
CA MET A 1 -33.12 -10.44 -13.80
C MET A 1 -32.58 -10.88 -12.45
N SER A 2 -32.14 -12.14 -12.32
CA SER A 2 -31.79 -12.73 -11.03
C SER A 2 -30.35 -12.35 -10.64
N ILE A 3 -30.20 -11.42 -9.71
CA ILE A 3 -28.90 -10.97 -9.17
C ILE A 3 -28.35 -12.14 -8.34
N LYS A 4 -27.37 -12.86 -8.88
CA LYS A 4 -26.92 -14.12 -8.26
C LYS A 4 -25.78 -13.97 -7.24
N ASN A 5 -25.01 -12.87 -7.21
CA ASN A 5 -23.86 -12.75 -6.29
C ASN A 5 -23.61 -11.30 -5.84
N GLY A 6 -24.20 -10.90 -4.71
CA GLY A 6 -23.91 -9.62 -4.05
C GLY A 6 -22.63 -9.68 -3.22
N MET A 7 -21.72 -8.73 -3.40
CA MET A 7 -20.45 -8.61 -2.72
C MET A 7 -20.29 -7.24 -2.07
N ARG A 8 -19.79 -7.22 -0.83
CA ARG A 8 -19.49 -6.03 -0.04
C ARG A 8 -17.99 -5.79 0.01
N LEU A 9 -17.54 -4.64 -0.47
CA LEU A 9 -16.13 -4.26 -0.49
C LEU A 9 -15.83 -3.23 0.61
N ASP A 10 -15.10 -3.64 1.64
CA ASP A 10 -14.55 -2.75 2.67
C ASP A 10 -13.25 -2.10 2.20
N LEU A 11 -13.17 -0.78 2.35
CA LEU A 11 -12.02 0.01 1.93
C LEU A 11 -10.85 -0.02 2.92
N GLY A 12 -11.04 -0.63 4.10
CA GLY A 12 -10.00 -0.81 5.13
C GLY A 12 -10.14 0.13 6.32
N ASP A 13 -11.01 1.14 6.21
CA ASP A 13 -11.25 2.17 7.25
C ASP A 13 -12.41 1.78 8.19
N GLY A 14 -12.98 0.58 8.05
CA GLY A 14 -14.03 0.01 8.91
C GLY A 14 -15.40 0.67 8.81
N SER A 15 -15.51 1.79 8.08
CA SER A 15 -16.72 2.62 7.98
C SER A 15 -17.34 2.66 6.58
N THR A 16 -16.57 2.34 5.54
CA THR A 16 -17.02 2.42 4.14
C THR A 16 -17.05 1.05 3.50
N VAL A 17 -18.27 0.55 3.33
CA VAL A 17 -18.56 -0.70 2.62
C VAL A 17 -19.30 -0.36 1.33
N LEU A 18 -18.80 -0.86 0.21
CA LEU A 18 -19.39 -0.66 -1.11
C LEU A 18 -20.14 -1.92 -1.52
N ASP A 19 -21.40 -1.77 -1.92
CA ASP A 19 -22.20 -2.88 -2.46
C ASP A 19 -21.96 -3.04 -3.97
N LEU A 20 -21.68 -4.27 -4.38
CA LEU A 20 -21.34 -4.65 -5.74
C LEU A 20 -22.09 -5.92 -6.13
N ASP A 21 -22.68 -5.90 -7.31
CA ASP A 21 -23.26 -7.08 -7.94
C ASP A 21 -22.28 -7.61 -9.00
N LEU A 22 -22.02 -8.91 -8.95
CA LEU A 22 -21.07 -9.57 -9.84
C LEU A 22 -21.78 -10.45 -10.86
N GLU A 23 -21.63 -10.08 -12.14
CA GLU A 23 -22.17 -10.83 -13.28
C GLU A 23 -21.04 -11.55 -14.02
N ALA A 24 -21.17 -12.86 -14.24
CA ALA A 24 -20.14 -13.62 -14.96
C ALA A 24 -20.12 -13.20 -16.44
N VAL A 25 -18.94 -12.83 -16.96
CA VAL A 25 -18.76 -12.39 -18.35
C VAL A 25 -18.46 -13.57 -19.30
N SER A 26 -18.03 -14.71 -18.76
CA SER A 26 -17.73 -15.93 -19.54
C SER A 26 -18.61 -17.10 -19.12
N THR A 27 -19.18 -17.79 -20.13
CA THR A 27 -20.00 -19.00 -19.99
C THR A 27 -19.22 -20.22 -19.51
N ASP A 28 -17.90 -20.23 -19.69
CA ASP A 28 -17.02 -21.36 -19.34
C ASP A 28 -16.40 -21.24 -17.95
N ALA A 29 -16.69 -20.16 -17.22
CA ALA A 29 -16.21 -20.00 -15.86
C ALA A 29 -17.09 -20.87 -14.94
N PRO A 30 -16.50 -21.77 -14.12
CA PRO A 30 -17.27 -22.39 -13.05
C PRO A 30 -17.93 -21.26 -12.24
N GLU A 31 -19.23 -21.38 -11.95
CA GLU A 31 -19.99 -20.45 -11.10
C GLU A 31 -19.32 -20.42 -9.73
N ALA A 32 -18.25 -19.65 -9.58
CA ALA A 32 -17.70 -19.37 -8.27
C ALA A 32 -18.73 -18.49 -7.60
N ASP A 33 -19.29 -18.99 -6.50
CA ASP A 33 -20.07 -18.22 -5.54
C ASP A 33 -19.20 -17.06 -5.05
N MET A 34 -19.34 -15.93 -5.74
CA MET A 34 -18.62 -14.69 -5.50
C MET A 34 -19.40 -13.77 -4.56
N GLY A 35 -20.42 -14.29 -3.87
CA GLY A 35 -21.11 -13.57 -2.81
C GLY A 35 -20.22 -13.39 -1.57
N GLY A 36 -20.41 -12.29 -0.83
CA GLY A 36 -19.83 -12.11 0.49
C GLY A 36 -18.96 -10.85 0.66
N TYR A 37 -17.97 -10.93 1.53
CA TYR A 37 -17.20 -9.76 1.97
C TYR A 37 -15.78 -9.79 1.40
N ALA A 38 -15.35 -8.68 0.81
CA ALA A 38 -14.01 -8.45 0.32
C ALA A 38 -13.42 -7.21 1.01
N LYS A 39 -12.12 -7.23 1.29
CA LYS A 39 -11.41 -6.09 1.92
C LYS A 39 -10.28 -5.61 1.04
N VAL A 40 -10.24 -4.32 0.73
CA VAL A 40 -9.16 -3.71 -0.05
C VAL A 40 -7.84 -3.87 0.70
N VAL A 41 -6.85 -4.44 0.02
CA VAL A 41 -5.50 -4.66 0.56
C VAL A 41 -4.55 -3.63 -0.01
N THR A 42 -4.54 -3.46 -1.33
CA THR A 42 -3.56 -2.60 -2.00
C THR A 42 -3.96 -2.26 -3.44
N TYR A 43 -3.18 -1.37 -4.06
CA TYR A 43 -3.27 -1.04 -5.47
C TYR A 43 -2.06 -1.62 -6.21
N ILE A 44 -2.33 -2.28 -7.34
CA ILE A 44 -1.30 -2.88 -8.18
C ILE A 44 -1.39 -2.37 -9.61
N ASP A 45 -0.29 -2.48 -10.34
CA ASP A 45 -0.28 -2.27 -11.79
C ASP A 45 -0.56 -3.61 -12.48
N ARG A 46 -1.66 -3.68 -13.23
CA ARG A 46 -2.10 -4.90 -13.93
C ARG A 46 -1.05 -5.40 -14.92
N ARG A 47 -0.27 -4.50 -15.52
CA ARG A 47 0.80 -4.89 -16.47
C ARG A 47 1.97 -5.60 -15.81
N LYS A 48 2.11 -5.45 -14.49
CA LYS A 48 3.17 -6.08 -13.70
C LYS A 48 2.75 -7.43 -13.11
N LEU A 49 1.49 -7.82 -13.26
CA LEU A 49 1.05 -9.13 -12.81
C LEU A 49 1.64 -10.21 -13.72
N PRO A 50 2.24 -11.26 -13.13
CA PRO A 50 2.63 -12.42 -13.91
C PRO A 50 1.43 -13.02 -14.63
N LEU A 51 1.62 -13.43 -15.89
CA LEU A 51 0.55 -13.96 -16.74
C LEU A 51 -0.17 -15.18 -16.14
N TRP A 52 0.53 -15.95 -15.32
CA TRP A 52 0.01 -17.14 -14.65
C TRP A 52 -0.90 -16.86 -13.44
N VAL A 53 -1.02 -15.60 -12.99
CA VAL A 53 -1.84 -15.25 -11.81
C VAL A 53 -3.33 -15.13 -12.14
N LEU A 54 -3.68 -14.85 -13.40
CA LEU A 54 -5.06 -14.54 -13.77
C LEU A 54 -5.85 -15.82 -14.02
N ARG A 55 -6.91 -16.04 -13.23
CA ARG A 55 -7.90 -17.10 -13.49
C ARG A 55 -8.81 -16.67 -14.64
N ARG A 56 -9.33 -17.63 -15.41
CA ARG A 56 -10.25 -17.37 -16.55
C ARG A 56 -11.63 -16.84 -16.14
N SER A 57 -11.98 -16.90 -14.85
CA SER A 57 -13.26 -16.40 -14.33
C SER A 57 -13.22 -14.88 -14.17
N CYS A 58 -13.91 -14.18 -15.06
CA CYS A 58 -14.01 -12.73 -15.07
C CYS A 58 -15.47 -12.30 -14.86
N TYR A 59 -15.68 -11.32 -13.99
CA TYR A 59 -16.99 -10.81 -13.61
C TYR A 59 -17.09 -9.32 -13.95
N ALA A 60 -18.23 -8.89 -14.47
CA ALA A 60 -18.61 -7.50 -14.58
C ALA A 60 -19.15 -7.04 -13.22
N CYS A 61 -18.73 -5.86 -12.79
CA CYS A 61 -19.19 -5.26 -11.55
C CYS A 61 -20.29 -4.24 -11.86
N CYS A 62 -21.46 -4.47 -11.30
CA CYS A 62 -22.61 -3.57 -11.32
C CYS A 62 -22.87 -3.05 -9.90
N SER A 63 -23.48 -1.88 -9.78
CA SER A 63 -23.89 -1.33 -8.49
C SER A 63 -24.86 -0.19 -8.73
N ASP A 64 -25.97 -0.19 -7.99
CA ASP A 64 -26.91 0.93 -7.98
C ASP A 64 -26.44 2.09 -7.08
N SER A 65 -25.38 1.86 -6.30
CA SER A 65 -24.87 2.85 -5.36
C SER A 65 -24.02 3.93 -6.04
N SER A 66 -24.44 5.18 -5.88
CA SER A 66 -23.71 6.35 -6.37
C SER A 66 -22.32 6.49 -5.72
N THR A 67 -22.18 6.06 -4.46
CA THR A 67 -20.89 6.10 -3.74
C THR A 67 -19.92 5.07 -4.30
N THR A 68 -20.39 3.86 -4.59
CA THR A 68 -19.61 2.81 -5.27
C THR A 68 -19.15 3.29 -6.64
N ALA A 69 -20.06 3.86 -7.44
CA ALA A 69 -19.72 4.41 -8.75
C ALA A 69 -18.68 5.55 -8.66
N ALA A 70 -18.84 6.47 -7.71
CA ALA A 70 -17.90 7.57 -7.48
C ALA A 70 -16.52 7.07 -7.04
N TYR A 71 -16.48 6.05 -6.17
CA TYR A 71 -15.24 5.42 -5.73
C TYR A 71 -14.45 4.87 -6.92
N PHE A 72 -15.07 4.01 -7.74
CA PHE A 72 -14.40 3.40 -8.90
C PHE A 72 -14.02 4.44 -9.96
N ARG A 73 -14.85 5.45 -10.21
CA ARG A 73 -14.49 6.59 -11.09
C ARG A 73 -13.23 7.29 -10.60
N SER A 74 -13.15 7.57 -9.29
CA SER A 74 -12.02 8.30 -8.73
C SER A 74 -10.71 7.50 -8.72
N LYS A 75 -10.79 6.17 -8.56
CA LYS A 75 -9.63 5.29 -8.37
C LYS A 75 -9.15 4.62 -9.65
N LEU A 76 -10.06 4.23 -10.56
CA LEU A 76 -9.74 3.43 -11.75
C LEU A 76 -9.92 4.18 -13.08
N LEU A 77 -10.82 5.14 -13.18
CA LEU A 77 -11.16 5.78 -14.47
C LEU A 77 -10.34 7.03 -14.80
N LYS A 78 -9.43 7.46 -13.93
CA LYS A 78 -8.51 8.58 -14.25
C LYS A 78 -7.43 8.12 -15.25
N ARG A 79 -7.09 8.97 -16.23
CA ARG A 79 -6.06 8.67 -17.26
C ARG A 79 -4.72 8.18 -16.69
N ARG A 80 -4.28 8.76 -15.56
CA ARG A 80 -3.08 8.35 -14.82
C ARG A 80 -3.17 6.97 -14.14
N HIS A 81 -4.32 6.32 -14.19
CA HIS A 81 -4.63 5.04 -13.53
C HIS A 81 -5.13 3.97 -14.51
N ALA A 82 -4.87 4.14 -15.81
CA ALA A 82 -5.35 3.26 -16.88
C ALA A 82 -5.01 1.76 -16.70
N HIS A 83 -3.97 1.44 -15.91
CA HIS A 83 -3.56 0.06 -15.63
C HIS A 83 -3.65 -0.31 -14.15
N ARG A 84 -4.32 0.51 -13.34
CA ARG A 84 -4.48 0.24 -11.92
C ARG A 84 -5.47 -0.92 -11.72
N GLY A 85 -5.09 -1.86 -10.88
CA GLY A 85 -5.96 -2.83 -10.25
C GLY A 85 -6.08 -2.55 -8.75
N ILE A 86 -7.27 -2.73 -8.19
CA ILE A 86 -7.53 -2.73 -6.75
C ILE A 86 -7.52 -4.17 -6.31
N MET A 87 -6.56 -4.56 -5.49
CA MET A 87 -6.49 -5.91 -4.93
C MET A 87 -7.27 -5.94 -3.62
N ALA A 88 -8.15 -6.92 -3.48
CA ALA A 88 -8.91 -7.18 -2.28
C ALA A 88 -8.75 -8.63 -1.83
N SER A 89 -8.70 -8.85 -0.52
CA SER A 89 -8.78 -10.19 0.07
C SER A 89 -10.23 -10.65 0.06
N TYR A 90 -10.48 -11.86 -0.40
CA TYR A 90 -11.80 -12.46 -0.49
C TYR A 90 -11.75 -13.94 -0.12
N LYS A 91 -12.49 -14.35 0.92
CA LYS A 91 -12.43 -15.70 1.52
C LYS A 91 -10.95 -16.08 1.80
N HIS A 92 -10.44 -17.14 1.16
CA HIS A 92 -9.05 -17.60 1.25
C HIS A 92 -8.19 -17.23 0.03
N SER A 93 -8.65 -16.29 -0.78
CA SER A 93 -7.98 -15.87 -2.01
C SER A 93 -7.95 -14.34 -2.13
N PHE A 94 -7.49 -13.85 -3.28
CA PHE A 94 -7.53 -12.45 -3.65
C PHE A 94 -8.35 -12.26 -4.91
N CYS A 95 -9.07 -11.16 -4.98
CA CYS A 95 -9.69 -10.67 -6.20
C CYS A 95 -9.11 -9.31 -6.59
N MET A 96 -9.21 -8.97 -7.87
CA MET A 96 -8.74 -7.71 -8.40
C MET A 96 -9.86 -7.02 -9.19
N PHE A 97 -10.13 -5.77 -8.84
CA PHE A 97 -11.01 -4.87 -9.58
C PHE A 97 -10.20 -3.99 -10.53
N TYR A 98 -10.61 -3.88 -11.78
CA TYR A 98 -9.93 -3.06 -12.78
C TYR A 98 -10.90 -2.51 -13.81
N ALA A 99 -10.55 -1.38 -14.43
CA ALA A 99 -11.31 -0.85 -15.56
C ALA A 99 -10.89 -1.55 -16.86
N GLN A 100 -11.87 -1.95 -17.65
CA GLN A 100 -11.70 -2.46 -19.00
C GLN A 100 -12.58 -1.64 -19.95
N GLN A 101 -12.00 -1.23 -21.07
CA GLN A 101 -12.77 -0.60 -22.14
C GLN A 101 -13.62 -1.66 -22.82
N SER A 102 -14.95 -1.47 -22.84
CA SER A 102 -15.88 -2.42 -23.46
C SER A 102 -16.25 -1.95 -24.87
N GLU A 103 -16.64 -0.69 -25.01
CA GLU A 103 -16.97 -0.05 -26.29
C GLU A 103 -16.13 1.23 -26.45
N PRO A 104 -16.09 1.85 -27.65
CA PRO A 104 -15.54 3.20 -27.79
C PRO A 104 -16.21 4.13 -26.76
N GLN A 105 -15.40 4.65 -25.84
CA GLN A 105 -15.78 5.58 -24.75
C GLN A 105 -16.50 5.00 -23.52
N THR A 106 -16.80 3.70 -23.45
CA THR A 106 -17.37 3.10 -22.23
C THR A 106 -16.35 2.22 -21.50
N PHE A 107 -16.27 2.43 -20.18
CA PHE A 107 -15.45 1.61 -19.29
C PHE A 107 -16.35 0.77 -18.41
N GLN A 108 -16.10 -0.54 -18.41
CA GLN A 108 -16.72 -1.48 -17.51
C GLN A 108 -15.72 -1.84 -16.40
N ILE A 109 -16.18 -1.82 -15.14
CA ILE A 109 -15.38 -2.33 -14.04
C ILE A 109 -15.51 -3.85 -14.04
N ARG A 110 -14.37 -4.53 -14.02
CA ARG A 110 -14.29 -5.99 -13.97
C ARG A 110 -13.61 -6.45 -12.70
N CYS A 111 -14.02 -7.61 -12.23
CA CYS A 111 -13.44 -8.35 -11.12
C CYS A 111 -12.88 -9.67 -11.64
N VAL A 112 -11.68 -10.03 -11.21
CA VAL A 112 -11.06 -11.33 -11.48
C VAL A 112 -10.53 -11.93 -10.20
N ILE A 113 -10.73 -13.23 -10.01
CA ILE A 113 -10.12 -13.98 -8.91
C ILE A 113 -8.68 -14.30 -9.31
N LEU A 114 -7.74 -13.98 -8.43
CA LEU A 114 -6.33 -14.29 -8.63
C LEU A 114 -6.06 -15.72 -8.14
N ASP A 115 -5.38 -16.50 -8.96
CA ASP A 115 -4.98 -17.87 -8.62
C ASP A 115 -3.47 -17.94 -8.41
N PHE A 116 -3.07 -18.31 -7.20
CA PHE A 116 -1.66 -18.50 -6.83
C PHE A 116 -1.25 -19.97 -6.79
N SER A 117 -2.13 -20.89 -7.18
CA SER A 117 -1.85 -22.33 -7.21
C SER A 117 -0.64 -22.64 -8.12
N TYR A 118 -0.49 -21.91 -9.22
CA TYR A 118 0.66 -22.09 -10.11
C TYR A 118 1.98 -21.69 -9.43
N LYS A 119 2.00 -20.61 -8.65
CA LYS A 119 3.16 -20.24 -7.83
C LYS A 119 3.51 -21.35 -6.85
N GLN A 120 2.51 -21.94 -6.19
CA GLN A 120 2.75 -23.03 -5.24
C GLN A 120 3.40 -24.24 -5.93
N LYS A 121 2.96 -24.60 -7.13
CA LYS A 121 3.58 -25.66 -7.93
C LYS A 121 5.03 -25.34 -8.28
N LEU A 122 5.31 -24.11 -8.75
CA LEU A 122 6.68 -23.68 -9.04
C LEU A 122 7.57 -23.70 -7.80
N ASP A 123 7.07 -23.21 -6.67
CA ASP A 123 7.81 -23.19 -5.41
C ASP A 123 8.13 -24.62 -4.93
N LEU A 124 7.21 -25.57 -5.13
CA LEU A 124 7.43 -26.99 -4.82
C LEU A 124 8.50 -27.60 -5.74
N GLN A 125 8.40 -27.36 -7.05
CA GLN A 125 9.40 -27.83 -8.01
C GLN A 125 10.80 -27.26 -7.74
N LEU A 126 10.89 -25.99 -7.35
CA LEU A 126 12.16 -25.37 -6.95
C LEU A 126 12.74 -26.00 -5.68
N LYS A 127 11.89 -26.37 -4.72
CA LYS A 127 12.33 -27.09 -3.51
C LYS A 127 12.80 -28.50 -3.82
N GLU A 128 12.15 -29.19 -4.74
CA GLU A 128 12.54 -30.53 -5.19
C GLU A 128 13.87 -30.49 -5.96
N LEU A 129 14.03 -29.55 -6.88
CA LEU A 129 15.28 -29.31 -7.59
C LEU A 129 16.43 -28.97 -6.63
N ALA A 130 16.20 -28.14 -5.61
CA ALA A 130 17.20 -27.81 -4.61
C ALA A 130 17.57 -29.01 -3.71
N LYS A 131 16.67 -29.99 -3.55
CA LYS A 131 16.95 -31.24 -2.83
C LYS A 131 17.73 -32.23 -3.69
N SER A 132 17.45 -32.30 -5.00
CA SER A 132 18.20 -33.17 -5.91
C SER A 132 19.61 -32.65 -6.20
N THR A 133 19.81 -31.33 -6.29
CA THR A 133 21.17 -30.74 -6.40
C THR A 133 21.99 -30.83 -5.11
N ALA A 134 21.38 -31.16 -3.96
CA ALA A 134 22.12 -31.38 -2.72
C ALA A 134 22.74 -32.79 -2.62
N GLN A 135 22.44 -33.69 -3.57
CA GLN A 135 23.01 -35.05 -3.62
C GLN A 135 24.25 -35.17 -4.53
N GLU A 136 24.51 -34.18 -5.40
CA GLU A 136 25.77 -34.09 -6.16
C GLU A 136 26.70 -33.06 -5.52
N PRO A 137 28.03 -33.27 -5.52
CA PRO A 137 28.97 -32.28 -5.00
C PRO A 137 28.80 -30.99 -5.83
N PRO A 138 28.53 -29.85 -5.18
CA PRO A 138 28.14 -28.65 -5.88
C PRO A 138 29.31 -28.07 -6.65
N ASP A 139 29.14 -27.92 -7.97
CA ASP A 139 30.11 -27.24 -8.82
C ASP A 139 30.39 -25.84 -8.27
N ALA A 140 31.68 -25.50 -8.13
CA ALA A 140 32.13 -24.26 -7.49
C ALA A 140 31.52 -22.98 -8.11
N LEU A 141 31.11 -23.06 -9.38
CA LEU A 141 30.44 -22.01 -10.14
C LEU A 141 29.02 -21.72 -9.64
N ASP A 142 28.24 -22.74 -9.28
CA ASP A 142 26.86 -22.56 -8.81
C ASP A 142 26.81 -21.94 -7.42
N HIS A 143 27.79 -22.25 -6.56
CA HIS A 143 27.95 -21.55 -5.28
C HIS A 143 28.25 -20.06 -5.46
N ILE A 144 29.04 -19.68 -6.47
CA ILE A 144 29.37 -18.28 -6.76
C ILE A 144 28.14 -17.53 -7.31
N VAL A 145 27.36 -18.17 -8.18
CA VAL A 145 26.12 -17.59 -8.74
C VAL A 145 25.06 -17.43 -7.64
N ALA A 146 24.83 -18.45 -6.82
CA ALA A 146 23.91 -18.40 -5.69
C ALA A 146 24.33 -17.32 -4.67
N ARG A 147 25.63 -17.18 -4.37
CA ARG A 147 26.16 -16.14 -3.49
C ARG A 147 25.91 -14.74 -4.06
N LYS A 148 26.16 -14.52 -5.35
CA LYS A 148 25.89 -13.22 -6.02
C LYS A 148 24.40 -12.88 -6.04
N GLN A 149 23.52 -13.83 -6.31
CA GLN A 149 22.07 -13.59 -6.25
C GLN A 149 21.60 -13.26 -4.84
N ARG A 150 22.07 -13.99 -3.82
CA ARG A 150 21.73 -13.74 -2.42
C ARG A 150 22.20 -12.36 -1.97
N GLN A 151 23.40 -11.96 -2.38
CA GLN A 151 23.95 -10.63 -2.11
C GLN A 151 23.15 -9.52 -2.81
N ARG A 152 22.69 -9.74 -4.05
CA ARG A 152 21.81 -8.78 -4.75
C ARG A 152 20.45 -8.62 -4.08
N LEU A 153 19.85 -9.70 -3.58
CA LEU A 153 18.57 -9.65 -2.85
C LEU A 153 18.73 -8.95 -1.50
N GLN A 154 19.82 -9.20 -0.78
CA GLN A 154 20.16 -8.48 0.45
C GLN A 154 20.34 -6.97 0.19
N ASN A 155 21.10 -6.60 -0.84
CA ASN A 155 21.31 -5.20 -1.20
C ASN A 155 20.00 -4.50 -1.60
N ARG A 156 19.09 -5.19 -2.32
CA ARG A 156 17.75 -4.66 -2.63
C ARG A 156 16.90 -4.44 -1.38
N SER A 157 16.97 -5.34 -0.41
CA SER A 157 16.26 -5.17 0.86
C SER A 157 16.82 -4.02 1.70
N GLN A 158 18.14 -3.77 1.66
CA GLN A 158 18.75 -2.64 2.35
C GLN A 158 18.34 -1.29 1.73
N ILE A 159 18.26 -1.20 0.40
CA ILE A 159 17.82 0.02 -0.30
C ILE A 159 16.37 0.37 0.09
N SER A 160 15.47 -0.62 0.20
CA SER A 160 14.08 -0.36 0.61
C SER A 160 13.97 0.04 2.09
N THR A 161 14.84 -0.45 2.96
CA THR A 161 14.88 0.00 4.36
C THR A 161 15.38 1.43 4.48
N HIS A 162 16.42 1.80 3.72
CA HIS A 162 16.96 3.16 3.74
C HIS A 162 15.96 4.18 3.18
N SER A 163 15.21 3.83 2.11
CA SER A 163 14.17 4.71 1.57
C SER A 163 13.03 4.91 2.57
N ARG A 164 12.60 3.87 3.29
CA ARG A 164 11.56 3.98 4.32
C ARG A 164 11.99 4.85 5.50
N ILE A 165 13.24 4.74 5.95
CA ILE A 165 13.78 5.59 7.03
C ILE A 165 13.84 7.05 6.56
N ALA A 166 14.28 7.29 5.33
CA ALA A 166 14.34 8.64 4.75
C ALA A 166 12.95 9.27 4.63
N ASP A 167 11.95 8.52 4.15
CA ASP A 167 10.56 8.98 4.05
C ASP A 167 9.96 9.29 5.42
N SER A 168 10.20 8.43 6.42
CA SER A 168 9.75 8.64 7.81
C SER A 168 10.35 9.91 8.41
N ARG A 169 11.68 10.11 8.26
CA ARG A 169 12.35 11.34 8.69
C ARG A 169 11.79 12.58 8.02
N ARG A 170 11.56 12.52 6.70
CA ARG A 170 10.99 13.65 5.96
C ARG A 170 9.59 14.01 6.45
N GLN A 171 8.76 13.01 6.74
CA GLN A 171 7.42 13.23 7.28
C GLN A 171 7.49 13.83 8.69
N PHE A 172 8.36 13.31 9.55
CA PHE A 172 8.59 13.85 10.89
C PHE A 172 9.04 15.32 10.87
N THR A 173 10.03 15.67 10.04
CA THR A 173 10.51 17.05 9.92
C THR A 173 9.40 17.98 9.44
N LYS A 174 8.60 17.53 8.46
CA LYS A 174 7.45 18.31 7.96
C LYS A 174 6.40 18.56 9.06
N THR A 175 6.05 17.52 9.81
CA THR A 175 5.10 17.62 10.91
C THR A 175 5.62 18.52 12.02
N SER A 176 6.86 18.31 12.45
CA SER A 176 7.52 19.11 13.49
C SER A 176 7.57 20.58 13.10
N ALA A 177 8.00 20.89 11.88
CA ALA A 177 8.00 22.26 11.36
C ALA A 177 6.60 22.89 11.41
N SER A 178 5.57 22.18 10.95
CA SER A 178 4.18 22.68 10.98
C SER A 178 3.69 22.93 12.41
N CYS A 179 3.99 22.03 13.35
CA CYS A 179 3.61 22.18 14.76
C CYS A 179 4.34 23.36 15.41
N ILE A 180 5.63 23.55 15.12
CA ILE A 180 6.43 24.65 15.66
C ILE A 180 5.91 25.99 15.14
N LEU A 181 5.68 26.10 13.82
CA LEU A 181 5.10 27.31 13.21
C LEU A 181 3.74 27.66 13.81
N GLY A 182 2.86 26.65 13.95
CA GLY A 182 1.57 26.81 14.60
C GLY A 182 1.69 27.25 16.06
N GLY A 183 2.57 26.60 16.83
CA GLY A 183 2.78 26.86 18.24
C GLY A 183 3.39 28.24 18.53
N LEU A 184 4.32 28.72 17.69
CA LEU A 184 4.88 30.07 17.77
C LEU A 184 3.83 31.13 17.40
N ARG A 185 3.04 30.88 16.36
CA ARG A 185 1.94 31.78 15.96
C ARG A 185 0.88 31.93 17.06
N LEU A 186 0.50 30.82 17.71
CA LEU A 186 -0.46 30.84 18.83
C LEU A 186 0.06 31.61 20.04
N ARG A 187 1.37 31.72 20.19
CA ARG A 187 2.05 32.50 21.25
C ARG A 187 2.35 33.94 20.86
N GLY A 188 1.88 34.38 19.68
CA GLY A 188 2.09 35.75 19.21
C GLY A 188 3.52 36.04 18.74
N ILE A 189 4.29 35.01 18.36
CA ILE A 189 5.67 35.14 17.85
C ILE A 189 5.64 34.93 16.33
N PRO A 190 5.43 35.98 15.52
CA PRO A 190 5.44 35.88 14.06
C PRO A 190 6.87 35.70 13.51
N GLU A 191 6.99 35.35 12.22
CA GLU A 191 8.29 35.18 11.55
C GLU A 191 9.17 36.43 11.57
N THR A 192 8.56 37.61 11.73
CA THR A 192 9.24 38.90 11.85
C THR A 192 9.81 39.18 13.24
N HIS A 193 9.48 38.37 14.25
CA HIS A 193 10.00 38.53 15.60
C HIS A 193 11.50 38.22 15.63
N PRO A 194 12.34 39.03 16.29
CA PRO A 194 13.80 38.89 16.26
C PRO A 194 14.27 37.51 16.76
N GLU A 195 13.58 36.96 17.76
CA GLU A 195 13.92 35.65 18.34
C GLU A 195 13.31 34.46 17.59
N PHE A 196 12.46 34.70 16.60
CA PHE A 196 11.72 33.64 15.91
C PHE A 196 12.65 32.58 15.32
N GLN A 197 13.69 33.02 14.61
CA GLN A 197 14.63 32.10 13.95
C GLN A 197 15.42 31.26 14.95
N ALA A 198 15.79 31.85 16.10
CA ALA A 198 16.51 31.15 17.15
C ALA A 198 15.59 30.13 17.86
N LEU A 199 14.36 30.53 18.20
CA LEU A 199 13.37 29.67 18.82
C LEU A 199 12.96 28.51 17.91
N TYR A 200 12.70 28.79 16.62
CA TYR A 200 12.34 27.79 15.64
C TYR A 200 13.43 26.73 15.50
N LYS A 201 14.69 27.15 15.26
CA LYS A 201 15.82 26.22 15.08
C LYS A 201 16.08 25.40 16.34
N THR A 202 16.12 26.04 17.50
CA THR A 202 16.39 25.38 18.78
C THR A 202 15.28 24.37 19.11
N THR A 203 14.02 24.75 18.89
CA THR A 203 12.88 23.84 19.11
C THR A 203 12.94 22.66 18.16
N LEU A 204 13.21 22.88 16.88
CA LEU A 204 13.30 21.81 15.88
C LEU A 204 14.41 20.81 16.24
N SER A 205 15.62 21.29 16.57
CA SER A 205 16.73 20.43 16.97
C SER A 205 16.45 19.66 18.27
N THR A 206 15.76 20.29 19.23
CA THR A 206 15.40 19.64 20.50
C THR A 206 14.36 18.54 20.29
N VAL A 207 13.37 18.79 19.43
CA VAL A 207 12.33 17.79 19.06
C VAL A 207 12.95 16.63 18.27
N GLU A 208 13.85 16.90 17.32
CA GLU A 208 14.62 15.87 16.62
C GLU A 208 15.45 15.01 17.58
N PHE A 209 16.08 15.65 18.59
CA PHE A 209 16.88 14.94 19.58
C PHE A 209 16.03 14.08 20.54
N ALA A 210 14.86 14.56 20.94
CA ALA A 210 13.93 13.82 21.78
C ALA A 210 13.48 12.52 21.10
N HIS A 211 13.26 12.57 19.79
CA HIS A 211 12.79 11.45 18.96
C HIS A 211 13.91 10.65 18.28
N ARG A 212 15.18 10.88 18.64
CA ARG A 212 16.35 10.27 17.97
C ARG A 212 16.32 8.74 17.94
N HIS A 213 15.74 8.08 18.94
CA HIS A 213 15.71 6.62 18.97
C HIS A 213 14.59 6.05 18.09
N ASP A 214 13.52 6.81 17.89
CA ASP A 214 12.35 6.38 17.13
C ASP A 214 12.51 6.69 15.64
N LEU A 215 13.24 7.76 15.30
CA LEU A 215 13.65 8.09 13.93
C LEU A 215 14.63 7.08 13.30
N HIS A 216 15.28 6.24 14.12
CA HIS A 216 16.22 5.20 13.66
C HIS A 216 15.58 3.80 13.60
N LYS A 217 14.38 3.62 14.13
CA LYS A 217 13.66 2.34 14.06
C LYS A 217 12.84 2.25 12.77
N LEU A 218 12.76 1.05 12.18
CA LEU A 218 11.94 0.74 11.00
C LEU A 218 10.42 0.66 11.31
N GLN A 219 9.97 1.22 12.43
CA GLN A 219 8.57 1.18 12.85
C GLN A 219 7.71 2.18 12.06
N ALA A 220 6.39 2.02 12.20
CA ALA A 220 5.38 2.85 11.57
C ALA A 220 5.66 4.36 11.72
N PRO A 221 5.18 5.20 10.78
CA PRO A 221 5.34 6.64 10.87
C PRO A 221 4.85 7.16 12.23
N MET A 222 5.62 8.08 12.81
CA MET A 222 5.35 8.61 14.14
C MET A 222 3.97 9.28 14.18
N PRO A 223 3.13 8.98 15.19
CA PRO A 223 1.83 9.61 15.33
C PRO A 223 1.98 11.11 15.53
N PHE A 224 1.04 11.86 14.97
CA PHE A 224 1.04 13.32 15.00
C PHE A 224 1.02 13.85 16.44
N GLU A 225 0.22 13.22 17.28
CA GLU A 225 -0.03 13.54 18.68
C GLU A 225 1.27 13.55 19.48
N SER A 226 2.13 12.55 19.28
CA SER A 226 3.44 12.45 19.95
C SER A 226 4.37 13.62 19.57
N VAL A 227 4.39 13.99 18.29
CA VAL A 227 5.18 15.13 17.80
C VAL A 227 4.62 16.44 18.38
N GLN A 228 3.29 16.60 18.36
CA GLN A 228 2.61 17.78 18.90
C GLN A 228 2.89 17.97 20.38
N ASP A 229 2.74 16.92 21.20
CA ASP A 229 2.98 16.97 22.65
C ASP A 229 4.43 17.36 22.98
N THR A 230 5.38 16.82 22.21
CA THR A 230 6.80 17.15 22.36
C THR A 230 7.07 18.61 22.01
N VAL A 231 6.56 19.06 20.86
CA VAL A 231 6.70 20.46 20.41
C VAL A 231 6.08 21.42 21.44
N GLU A 232 4.89 21.11 21.94
CA GLU A 232 4.21 21.92 22.94
C GLU A 232 5.00 21.98 24.26
N THR A 233 5.59 20.86 24.69
CA THR A 233 6.44 20.81 25.89
C THR A 233 7.68 21.70 25.72
N VAL A 234 8.37 21.59 24.58
CA VAL A 234 9.58 22.37 24.29
C VAL A 234 9.25 23.85 24.13
N LEU A 235 8.20 24.20 23.40
CA LEU A 235 7.78 25.59 23.26
C LEU A 235 7.35 26.17 24.60
N ARG A 236 6.60 25.43 25.43
CA ARG A 236 6.25 25.87 26.78
C ARG A 236 7.47 26.11 27.65
N LEU A 237 8.55 25.33 27.48
CA LEU A 237 9.80 25.55 28.19
C LEU A 237 10.51 26.83 27.73
N PHE A 238 10.62 27.04 26.42
CA PHE A 238 11.36 28.17 25.84
C PHE A 238 10.60 29.49 25.78
N THR A 239 9.28 29.45 25.91
CA THR A 239 8.40 30.63 25.87
C THR A 239 7.68 30.85 27.20
N ARG A 240 8.17 30.21 28.28
CA ARG A 240 7.63 30.42 29.63
C ARG A 240 8.03 31.81 30.10
N SER A 241 7.03 32.68 30.19
CA SER A 241 7.04 33.93 30.95
C SER A 241 6.38 33.72 32.30
#